data_AF-A0A3A0BWS0-F1
#
_entry.id   AF-A0A3A0BWS0-F1
#
_cell.length_a   1.000
_cell.length_b   1.000
_cell.length_c   1.000
_cell.angle_alpha   90.00
_cell.angle_beta   90.00
_cell.angle_gamma   90.00
#
_symmetry.space_group_name_H-M   'P 1'
#
loop_
_entity.id
_entity.type
_entity.pdbx_description
1 polymer ?
#
loop_
_entity_poly.entity_id
_entity_poly.type
_entity_poly.pdbx_seq_one_letter_code
_entity_poly.pdbx_strand_id
1 'polypeptide(L)'
;MAATWEWPATGDPLYVSLAAGTLTLSFAGRASVSFDGAGRLLGAWFDGITYRRSLDNRVLAKWIDPAAAGTRARRFLAEDERRALIERAYAAAADVARGLVSGALETSRSPAAWTQQVQTWLSSVAGWSWDRLQDDADRFHAIYKPVSILPPDQYLALVLQATEGCSYNRCTFCTFYRDRPFRIKSVEEFAAHCDQVRDFLGAGISVRRSIFLADANAVIAPQRLLLPMLDAVNARFPVRPAGAPRGTGWELEGIYAFISAPDALRKRVEDFAALRERGMRRLYVGLETGHDPLRAFLAKPGRAAEVVEAVMTMKEGGMEIGVIFMLGIGGEAYRAAHLEDTVATIRQMPLGSGDLVYLSPFVADEPSPYVEAMRAAGIVPLDAAALEVEEQRFKQALAPWASAHGVRISKYDVREFIY
;
A
#
# COMPACT_ATOMS: atom_id res chain seq x y z
N MET A 1 9.84 -10.21 -19.50
CA MET A 1 9.75 -10.47 -20.96
C MET A 1 8.29 -10.44 -21.35
N ALA A 2 7.99 -9.99 -22.56
CA ALA A 2 6.64 -9.94 -23.10
C ALA A 2 6.65 -10.22 -24.61
N ALA A 3 5.53 -10.70 -25.14
CA ALA A 3 5.32 -10.95 -26.55
C ALA A 3 3.87 -10.66 -26.95
N THR A 4 3.65 -10.46 -28.25
CA THR A 4 2.31 -10.42 -28.83
C THR A 4 2.09 -11.70 -29.63
N TRP A 5 1.07 -12.44 -29.25
CA TRP A 5 0.53 -13.59 -29.96
C TRP A 5 -0.73 -13.18 -30.73
N GLU A 6 -1.20 -14.03 -31.63
CA GLU A 6 -2.35 -13.75 -32.48
C GLU A 6 -3.25 -14.97 -32.55
N TRP A 7 -4.57 -14.75 -32.56
CA TRP A 7 -5.57 -15.77 -32.86
C TRP A 7 -5.82 -15.78 -34.37
N PRO A 8 -5.28 -16.74 -35.17
CA PRO A 8 -5.34 -16.67 -36.62
C PRO A 8 -6.77 -16.67 -37.18
N ALA A 9 -7.71 -17.28 -36.46
CA ALA A 9 -9.12 -17.33 -36.85
C ALA A 9 -9.82 -15.96 -36.82
N THR A 10 -9.38 -15.04 -35.97
CA THR A 10 -10.00 -13.70 -35.81
C THR A 10 -9.05 -12.56 -36.14
N GLY A 11 -7.74 -12.81 -36.23
CA GLY A 11 -6.69 -11.79 -36.32
C GLY A 11 -6.51 -10.98 -35.03
N ASP A 12 -7.13 -11.39 -33.92
CA ASP A 12 -7.08 -10.64 -32.67
C ASP A 12 -5.71 -10.80 -31.98
N PRO A 13 -5.04 -9.69 -31.60
CA PRO A 13 -3.79 -9.74 -30.87
C PRO A 13 -4.02 -10.04 -29.38
N LEU A 14 -3.14 -10.88 -28.82
CA LEU A 14 -3.01 -11.17 -27.40
C LEU A 14 -1.62 -10.77 -26.93
N TYR A 15 -1.53 -9.73 -26.11
CA TYR A 15 -0.27 -9.37 -25.46
C TYR A 15 -0.10 -10.17 -24.17
N VAL A 16 1.03 -10.86 -24.04
CA VAL A 16 1.39 -11.70 -22.90
C VAL A 16 2.67 -11.20 -22.27
N SER A 17 2.65 -11.00 -20.94
CA SER A 17 3.80 -10.51 -20.19
C SER A 17 4.03 -11.33 -18.92
N LEU A 18 5.30 -11.67 -18.67
CA LEU A 18 5.79 -12.26 -17.42
C LEU A 18 6.61 -11.24 -16.60
N ALA A 19 6.24 -9.96 -16.66
CA ALA A 19 6.97 -8.89 -15.97
C ALA A 19 6.56 -8.76 -14.50
N ALA A 20 7.50 -8.30 -13.67
CA ALA A 20 7.25 -7.92 -12.27
C ALA A 20 6.60 -9.03 -11.41
N GLY A 21 6.92 -10.30 -11.66
CA GLY A 21 6.37 -11.42 -10.89
C GLY A 21 4.88 -11.67 -11.15
N THR A 22 4.40 -11.33 -12.37
CA THR A 22 3.00 -11.53 -12.76
C THR A 22 2.90 -12.16 -14.14
N LEU A 23 1.83 -12.94 -14.40
CA LEU A 23 1.34 -13.25 -15.74
C LEU A 23 0.23 -12.25 -16.07
N THR A 24 0.43 -11.45 -17.11
CA THR A 24 -0.59 -10.55 -17.64
C THR A 24 -0.99 -10.96 -19.05
N LEU A 25 -2.29 -11.10 -19.28
CA LEU A 25 -2.91 -11.38 -20.57
C LEU A 25 -3.75 -10.16 -20.95
N SER A 26 -3.48 -9.55 -22.11
CA SER A 26 -4.20 -8.37 -22.60
C SER A 26 -4.76 -8.60 -24.00
N PHE A 27 -6.08 -8.48 -24.13
CA PHE A 27 -6.87 -8.89 -25.28
C PHE A 27 -7.25 -7.67 -26.13
N ALA A 28 -6.39 -7.30 -27.07
CA ALA A 28 -6.65 -6.24 -28.07
C ALA A 28 -7.26 -4.94 -27.50
N GLY A 29 -6.84 -4.51 -26.30
CA GLY A 29 -7.38 -3.30 -25.64
C GLY A 29 -8.83 -3.40 -25.17
N ARG A 30 -9.44 -4.58 -25.21
CA ARG A 30 -10.81 -4.87 -24.73
C ARG A 30 -10.83 -5.37 -23.28
N ALA A 31 -9.79 -6.11 -22.90
CA ALA A 31 -9.66 -6.67 -21.57
C ALA A 31 -8.19 -6.88 -21.18
N SER A 32 -7.90 -6.90 -19.88
CA SER A 32 -6.68 -7.49 -19.36
C SER A 32 -6.92 -8.22 -18.04
N VAL A 33 -6.16 -9.27 -17.78
CA VAL A 33 -6.17 -10.02 -16.52
C VAL A 33 -4.75 -10.28 -16.08
N SER A 34 -4.49 -10.16 -14.79
CA SER A 34 -3.16 -10.35 -14.20
C SER A 34 -3.22 -11.33 -13.03
N PHE A 35 -2.26 -12.26 -12.99
CA PHE A 35 -2.14 -13.29 -11.96
C PHE A 35 -0.76 -13.24 -11.29
N ASP A 36 -0.68 -13.62 -10.02
CA ASP A 36 0.60 -13.81 -9.32
C ASP A 36 1.25 -15.17 -9.65
N GLY A 37 2.47 -15.38 -9.18
CA GLY A 37 3.22 -16.63 -9.42
C GLY A 37 2.57 -17.90 -8.88
N ALA A 38 1.61 -17.79 -7.94
CA ALA A 38 0.83 -18.91 -7.45
C ALA A 38 -0.41 -19.19 -8.32
N GLY A 39 -0.77 -18.28 -9.23
CA GLY A 39 -1.97 -18.37 -10.09
C GLY A 39 -3.17 -17.59 -9.56
N ARG A 40 -3.01 -16.79 -8.50
CA ARG A 40 -4.08 -15.95 -7.93
C ARG A 40 -4.32 -14.74 -8.82
N LEU A 41 -5.58 -14.47 -9.15
CA LEU A 41 -6.00 -13.21 -9.79
C LEU A 41 -5.61 -11.97 -8.95
N LEU A 42 -4.71 -11.14 -9.44
CA LEU A 42 -4.35 -9.86 -8.82
C LEU A 42 -5.33 -8.74 -9.19
N GLY A 43 -5.81 -8.77 -10.43
CA GLY A 43 -6.69 -7.75 -10.95
C GLY A 43 -7.04 -7.99 -12.40
N ALA A 44 -7.98 -7.18 -12.88
CA ALA A 44 -8.43 -7.20 -14.25
C ALA A 44 -8.79 -5.79 -14.70
N TRP A 45 -8.84 -5.59 -16.00
CA TRP A 45 -9.48 -4.46 -16.62
C TRP A 45 -10.49 -4.97 -17.63
N PHE A 46 -11.74 -4.54 -17.50
CA PHE A 46 -12.81 -4.87 -18.44
C PHE A 46 -13.65 -3.62 -18.68
N ASP A 47 -13.90 -3.30 -19.95
CA ASP A 47 -14.94 -2.34 -20.33
C ASP A 47 -14.78 -0.97 -19.64
N GLY A 48 -13.54 -0.48 -19.49
CA GLY A 48 -13.23 0.80 -18.84
C GLY A 48 -13.11 0.75 -17.32
N ILE A 49 -13.38 -0.40 -16.68
CA ILE A 49 -13.34 -0.57 -15.23
C ILE A 49 -12.08 -1.35 -14.84
N THR A 50 -11.31 -0.80 -13.88
CA THR A 50 -10.17 -1.47 -13.27
C THR A 50 -10.60 -2.18 -11.99
N TYR A 51 -10.29 -3.46 -11.90
CA TYR A 51 -10.53 -4.30 -10.73
C TYR A 51 -9.21 -4.67 -10.07
N ARG A 52 -9.15 -4.55 -8.74
CA ARG A 52 -8.05 -5.08 -7.92
C ARG A 52 -8.62 -6.03 -6.89
N ARG A 53 -8.03 -7.22 -6.77
CA ARG A 53 -8.41 -8.20 -5.77
C ARG A 53 -7.41 -8.20 -4.62
N SER A 54 -7.89 -8.27 -3.39
CA SER A 54 -7.07 -8.52 -2.20
C SER A 54 -6.71 -10.00 -2.05
N LEU A 55 -5.84 -10.27 -1.08
CA LEU A 55 -5.61 -11.60 -0.53
C LEU A 55 -6.80 -12.15 0.25
N ASP A 56 -7.64 -11.28 0.85
CA ASP A 56 -8.90 -11.67 1.50
C ASP A 56 -10.11 -11.75 0.54
N ASN A 57 -9.85 -11.87 -0.77
CA ASN A 57 -10.85 -12.08 -1.83
C ASN A 57 -11.93 -10.97 -1.96
N ARG A 58 -11.71 -9.79 -1.40
CA ARG A 58 -12.47 -8.58 -1.77
C ARG A 58 -11.98 -8.06 -3.13
N VAL A 59 -12.85 -7.35 -3.84
CA VAL A 59 -12.51 -6.70 -5.10
C VAL A 59 -12.92 -5.23 -5.06
N LEU A 60 -11.96 -4.35 -5.27
CA LEU A 60 -12.18 -2.92 -5.48
C LEU A 60 -12.28 -2.63 -6.98
N ALA A 61 -13.47 -2.22 -7.42
CA ALA A 61 -13.72 -1.71 -8.77
C ALA A 61 -13.47 -0.19 -8.80
N LYS A 62 -12.84 0.29 -9.88
CA LYS A 62 -12.49 1.70 -10.09
C LYS A 62 -12.76 2.11 -11.53
N TRP A 63 -13.40 3.24 -11.72
CA TRP A 63 -13.71 3.80 -13.04
C TRP A 63 -13.69 5.33 -13.00
N ILE A 64 -13.67 5.93 -14.19
CA ILE A 64 -13.92 7.35 -14.36
C ILE A 64 -15.41 7.51 -14.60
N ASP A 65 -16.10 8.26 -13.75
CA ASP A 65 -17.54 8.51 -13.88
C ASP A 65 -17.78 9.67 -14.86
N PRO A 66 -18.28 9.41 -16.08
CA PRO A 66 -18.55 10.47 -17.04
C PRO A 66 -19.70 11.38 -16.60
N ALA A 67 -20.63 10.91 -15.77
CA ALA A 67 -21.75 11.70 -15.29
C ALA A 67 -21.35 12.67 -14.16
N ALA A 68 -20.27 12.36 -13.44
CA ALA A 68 -19.72 13.18 -12.36
C ALA A 68 -18.44 13.92 -12.81
N ALA A 69 -18.51 14.63 -13.94
CA ALA A 69 -17.42 15.46 -14.49
C ALA A 69 -16.06 14.74 -14.65
N GLY A 70 -16.07 13.42 -14.88
CA GLY A 70 -14.84 12.63 -15.02
C GLY A 70 -14.12 12.36 -13.69
N THR A 71 -14.83 12.45 -12.56
CA THR A 71 -14.26 12.10 -11.25
C THR A 71 -14.00 10.60 -11.12
N ARG A 72 -13.04 10.25 -10.26
CA ARG A 72 -12.70 8.85 -9.98
C ARG A 72 -13.69 8.24 -9.01
N ALA A 73 -14.51 7.32 -9.53
CA ALA A 73 -15.43 6.53 -8.74
C ALA A 73 -14.83 5.16 -8.39
N ARG A 74 -15.29 4.60 -7.27
CA ARG A 74 -14.83 3.31 -6.77
C ARG A 74 -15.88 2.67 -5.86
N ARG A 75 -15.91 1.34 -5.83
CA ARG A 75 -16.66 0.59 -4.82
C ARG A 75 -16.12 -0.83 -4.66
N PHE A 76 -16.40 -1.43 -3.52
CA PHE A 76 -16.25 -2.87 -3.38
C PHE A 76 -17.40 -3.58 -4.12
N LEU A 77 -17.07 -4.66 -4.83
CA LEU A 77 -18.05 -5.50 -5.50
C LEU A 77 -18.82 -6.36 -4.49
N ALA A 78 -20.11 -6.59 -4.73
CA ALA A 78 -20.90 -7.60 -4.04
C ALA A 78 -20.41 -9.02 -4.40
N GLU A 79 -20.82 -10.04 -3.63
CA GLU A 79 -20.28 -11.39 -3.78
C GLU A 79 -20.54 -12.00 -5.16
N ASP A 80 -21.76 -11.88 -5.67
CA ASP A 80 -22.17 -12.32 -6.99
C ASP A 80 -21.35 -11.64 -8.10
N GLU A 81 -21.11 -10.34 -7.97
CA GLU A 81 -20.28 -9.59 -8.90
C GLU A 81 -18.80 -10.00 -8.84
N ARG A 82 -18.26 -10.25 -7.64
CA ARG A 82 -16.89 -10.77 -7.45
C ARG A 82 -16.74 -12.13 -8.11
N ARG A 83 -17.70 -13.02 -7.88
CA ARG A 83 -17.71 -14.37 -8.45
C ARG A 83 -17.75 -14.32 -9.98
N ALA A 84 -18.67 -13.55 -10.55
CA ALA A 84 -18.78 -13.39 -12.00
C ALA A 84 -17.49 -12.83 -12.63
N LEU A 85 -16.86 -11.84 -11.99
CA LEU A 85 -15.57 -11.29 -12.44
C LEU A 85 -14.46 -12.33 -12.41
N ILE A 86 -14.35 -13.07 -11.31
CA ILE A 86 -13.32 -14.10 -11.12
C ILE A 86 -13.50 -15.21 -12.15
N GLU A 87 -14.71 -15.74 -12.31
CA GLU A 87 -15.02 -16.77 -13.30
C GLU A 87 -14.70 -16.29 -14.72
N ARG A 88 -15.07 -15.05 -15.08
CA ARG A 88 -14.71 -14.43 -16.37
C ARG A 88 -13.19 -14.37 -16.57
N ALA A 89 -12.43 -13.98 -15.54
CA ALA A 89 -10.98 -13.85 -15.64
C ALA A 89 -10.27 -15.21 -15.79
N TYR A 90 -10.68 -16.22 -15.03
CA TYR A 90 -10.11 -17.57 -15.14
C TYR A 90 -10.54 -18.28 -16.43
N ALA A 91 -11.77 -18.06 -16.92
CA ALA A 91 -12.20 -18.54 -18.22
C ALA A 91 -11.32 -17.98 -19.35
N ALA A 92 -11.03 -16.67 -19.33
CA ALA A 92 -10.15 -16.04 -20.31
C ALA A 92 -8.73 -16.63 -20.30
N ALA A 93 -8.17 -16.92 -19.12
CA ALA A 93 -6.87 -17.59 -19.03
C ALA A 93 -6.94 -19.05 -19.54
N ALA A 94 -8.03 -19.77 -19.25
CA ALA A 94 -8.24 -21.13 -19.73
C ALA A 94 -8.39 -21.19 -21.27
N ASP A 95 -9.01 -20.18 -21.88
CA ASP A 95 -9.07 -20.04 -23.35
C ASP A 95 -7.66 -19.92 -23.94
N VAL A 96 -6.81 -19.06 -23.38
CA VAL A 96 -5.41 -18.92 -23.82
C VAL A 96 -4.65 -20.25 -23.67
N ALA A 97 -4.82 -20.96 -22.55
CA ALA A 97 -4.20 -22.26 -22.34
C ALA A 97 -4.64 -23.29 -23.38
N ARG A 98 -5.94 -23.36 -23.70
CA ARG A 98 -6.46 -24.23 -24.77
C ARG A 98 -5.93 -23.84 -26.15
N GLY A 99 -5.85 -22.55 -26.43
CA GLY A 99 -5.29 -22.03 -27.68
C GLY A 99 -3.83 -22.46 -27.89
N LEU A 100 -3.02 -22.41 -26.84
CA LEU A 100 -1.63 -22.88 -26.86
C LEU A 100 -1.53 -24.39 -27.12
N VAL A 101 -2.33 -25.20 -26.43
CA VAL A 101 -2.27 -26.67 -26.55
C VAL A 101 -2.77 -27.15 -27.90
N SER A 102 -3.82 -26.52 -28.44
CA SER A 102 -4.42 -26.89 -29.73
C SER A 102 -3.65 -26.36 -30.94
N GLY A 103 -2.69 -25.44 -30.73
CA GLY A 103 -2.03 -24.72 -31.83
C GLY A 103 -2.90 -23.63 -32.48
N ALA A 104 -4.03 -23.28 -31.87
CA ALA A 104 -4.91 -22.21 -32.35
C ALA A 104 -4.39 -20.80 -32.03
N LEU A 105 -3.28 -20.70 -31.30
CA LEU A 105 -2.62 -19.44 -30.97
C LEU A 105 -1.23 -19.40 -31.61
N GLU A 106 -0.99 -18.38 -32.42
CA GLU A 106 0.27 -18.22 -33.14
C GLU A 106 1.34 -17.65 -32.21
N THR A 107 2.33 -18.48 -31.87
CA THR A 107 3.41 -18.11 -30.94
C THR A 107 4.80 -18.17 -31.55
N SER A 108 4.95 -18.41 -32.86
CA SER A 108 6.27 -18.65 -33.51
C SER A 108 7.30 -17.54 -33.30
N ARG A 109 6.85 -16.30 -33.06
CA ARG A 109 7.73 -15.15 -32.80
C ARG A 109 8.32 -15.14 -31.38
N SER A 110 7.90 -16.05 -30.51
CA SER A 110 8.36 -16.14 -29.12
C SER A 110 9.37 -17.29 -28.92
N PRO A 111 10.43 -17.10 -28.11
CA PRO A 111 11.34 -18.20 -27.77
C PRO A 111 10.61 -19.36 -27.10
N ALA A 112 10.89 -20.60 -27.54
CA ALA A 112 10.21 -21.80 -27.03
C ALA A 112 10.29 -21.93 -25.49
N ALA A 113 11.45 -21.62 -24.89
CA ALA A 113 11.63 -21.65 -23.43
C ALA A 113 10.73 -20.65 -22.70
N TRP A 114 10.47 -19.47 -23.30
CA TRP A 114 9.58 -18.47 -22.73
C TRP A 114 8.12 -18.88 -22.87
N THR A 115 7.73 -19.43 -24.03
CA THR A 115 6.38 -19.99 -24.22
C THR A 115 6.10 -21.12 -23.23
N GLN A 116 7.07 -22.00 -22.98
CA GLN A 116 6.97 -23.03 -21.95
C GLN A 116 6.78 -22.44 -20.55
N GLN A 117 7.48 -21.33 -20.24
CA GLN A 117 7.30 -20.62 -18.99
C GLN A 117 5.86 -20.09 -18.85
N VAL A 118 5.29 -19.49 -19.90
CA VAL A 118 3.89 -19.04 -19.90
C VAL A 118 2.93 -20.21 -19.67
N GLN A 119 3.17 -21.37 -20.30
CA GLN A 119 2.35 -22.58 -20.07
C GLN A 119 2.40 -23.04 -18.61
N THR A 120 3.56 -23.00 -17.96
CA THR A 120 3.68 -23.30 -16.52
C THR A 120 2.84 -22.33 -15.67
N TRP A 121 2.86 -21.03 -15.99
CA TRP A 121 2.03 -20.05 -15.30
C TRP A 121 0.53 -20.31 -15.51
N LEU A 122 0.11 -20.58 -16.74
CA LEU A 122 -1.29 -20.92 -17.05
C LEU A 122 -1.74 -22.20 -16.34
N SER A 123 -0.84 -23.16 -16.15
CA SER A 123 -1.11 -24.39 -15.38
C SER A 123 -1.35 -24.07 -13.90
N SER A 124 -0.56 -23.17 -13.30
CA SER A 124 -0.80 -22.68 -11.93
C SER A 124 -2.16 -21.96 -11.84
N VAL A 125 -2.49 -21.12 -12.82
CA VAL A 125 -3.77 -20.39 -12.90
C VAL A 125 -4.96 -21.36 -13.00
N ALA A 126 -4.85 -22.42 -13.80
CA ALA A 126 -5.90 -23.42 -13.98
C ALA A 126 -6.29 -24.17 -12.69
N GLY A 127 -5.42 -24.16 -11.67
CA GLY A 127 -5.71 -24.74 -10.37
C GLY A 127 -6.69 -23.92 -9.52
N TRP A 128 -7.01 -22.68 -9.90
CA TRP A 128 -7.83 -21.77 -9.10
C TRP A 128 -9.26 -21.66 -9.59
N SER A 129 -10.15 -21.42 -8.64
CA SER A 129 -11.59 -21.21 -8.81
C SER A 129 -12.06 -20.19 -7.78
N TRP A 130 -13.33 -19.79 -7.87
CA TRP A 130 -13.98 -19.01 -6.82
C TRP A 130 -13.83 -19.66 -5.44
N ASP A 131 -14.19 -20.94 -5.31
CA ASP A 131 -14.15 -21.66 -4.03
C ASP A 131 -12.71 -21.74 -3.47
N ARG A 132 -11.73 -22.04 -4.32
CA ARG A 132 -10.32 -22.10 -3.88
C ARG A 132 -9.79 -20.73 -3.44
N LEU A 133 -10.27 -19.63 -4.06
CA LEU A 133 -9.94 -18.27 -3.62
C LEU A 133 -10.63 -17.91 -2.30
N GLN A 134 -11.80 -18.48 -2.03
CA GLN A 134 -12.45 -18.35 -0.73
C GLN A 134 -11.67 -19.10 0.36
N ASP A 135 -11.24 -20.34 0.11
CA ASP A 135 -10.37 -21.09 1.03
C ASP A 135 -9.05 -20.35 1.30
N ASP A 136 -8.48 -19.70 0.29
CA ASP A 136 -7.26 -18.91 0.41
C ASP A 136 -7.47 -17.63 1.25
N ALA A 137 -8.66 -17.00 1.17
CA ALA A 137 -9.04 -15.89 2.04
C ALA A 137 -9.18 -16.33 3.50
N ASP A 138 -9.75 -17.52 3.75
CA ASP A 138 -9.84 -18.07 5.12
C ASP A 138 -8.43 -18.34 5.70
N ARG A 139 -7.51 -18.87 4.88
CA ARG A 139 -6.10 -19.00 5.25
C ARG A 139 -5.44 -17.66 5.53
N PHE A 140 -5.73 -16.63 4.74
CA PHE A 140 -5.25 -15.27 4.99
C PHE A 140 -5.73 -14.78 6.36
N HIS A 141 -7.01 -14.94 6.69
CA HIS A 141 -7.58 -14.53 7.98
C HIS A 141 -7.04 -15.32 9.17
N ALA A 142 -6.58 -16.56 8.96
CA ALA A 142 -5.91 -17.35 10.00
C ALA A 142 -4.49 -16.82 10.32
N ILE A 143 -3.82 -16.17 9.36
CA ILE A 143 -2.44 -15.68 9.49
C ILE A 143 -2.39 -14.21 9.93
N TYR A 144 -3.32 -13.40 9.43
CA TYR A 144 -3.31 -11.95 9.59
C TYR A 144 -4.42 -11.45 10.51
N LYS A 145 -4.07 -10.50 11.37
CA LYS A 145 -5.05 -9.49 11.83
C LYS A 145 -5.35 -8.53 10.66
N PRO A 146 -6.50 -7.85 10.64
CA PRO A 146 -6.84 -6.92 9.57
C PRO A 146 -5.70 -5.95 9.23
N VAL A 147 -5.20 -6.02 8.01
CA VAL A 147 -4.20 -5.08 7.48
C VAL A 147 -4.96 -3.81 7.11
N SER A 148 -4.83 -2.77 7.94
CA SER A 148 -5.77 -1.64 7.90
C SER A 148 -5.41 -0.60 6.84
N ILE A 149 -4.14 -0.20 6.79
CA ILE A 149 -3.68 0.80 5.83
C ILE A 149 -2.17 0.69 5.62
N LEU A 150 -1.73 0.93 4.39
CA LEU A 150 -0.33 1.13 4.04
C LEU A 150 -0.17 2.46 3.28
N PRO A 151 1.01 3.10 3.29
CA PRO A 151 1.29 4.21 2.40
C PRO A 151 1.21 3.77 0.92
N PRO A 152 0.84 4.65 -0.03
CA PRO A 152 0.63 4.29 -1.43
C PRO A 152 1.80 3.61 -2.14
N ASP A 153 3.03 3.97 -1.79
CA ASP A 153 4.23 3.36 -2.35
C ASP A 153 4.50 1.95 -1.78
N GLN A 154 3.77 1.55 -0.73
CA GLN A 154 3.87 0.25 -0.06
C GLN A 154 2.66 -0.66 -0.32
N TYR A 155 1.77 -0.33 -1.26
CA TYR A 155 0.60 -1.17 -1.58
C TYR A 155 0.97 -2.60 -2.05
N LEU A 156 2.17 -2.80 -2.60
CA LEU A 156 2.69 -4.12 -2.99
C LEU A 156 3.71 -4.68 -1.98
N ALA A 157 3.77 -4.14 -0.76
CA ALA A 157 4.65 -4.68 0.27
C ALA A 157 4.18 -6.06 0.74
N LEU A 158 5.13 -6.87 1.19
CA LEU A 158 4.86 -8.03 2.03
C LEU A 158 4.66 -7.52 3.46
N VAL A 159 3.47 -7.71 4.03
CA VAL A 159 3.14 -7.22 5.36
C VAL A 159 3.53 -8.25 6.39
N LEU A 160 4.27 -7.82 7.41
CA LEU A 160 4.64 -8.63 8.57
C LEU A 160 4.22 -7.91 9.85
N GLN A 161 3.34 -8.51 10.65
CA GLN A 161 2.76 -7.89 11.84
C GLN A 161 3.64 -8.11 13.08
N ALA A 162 4.69 -7.31 13.25
CA ALA A 162 5.50 -7.31 14.49
C ALA A 162 4.72 -6.73 15.68
N THR A 163 3.80 -5.83 15.39
CA THR A 163 2.82 -5.30 16.34
C THR A 163 1.42 -5.48 15.79
N GLU A 164 0.43 -5.38 16.67
CA GLU A 164 -0.99 -5.39 16.35
C GLU A 164 -1.63 -4.13 16.94
N GLY A 165 -2.53 -3.48 16.20
CA GLY A 165 -3.26 -2.32 16.69
C GLY A 165 -2.44 -1.03 16.79
N CYS A 166 -2.95 -0.06 17.54
CA CYS A 166 -2.32 1.25 17.75
C CYS A 166 -2.03 1.50 19.23
N SER A 167 -0.79 1.89 19.57
CA SER A 167 -0.38 2.15 20.96
C SER A 167 -1.10 3.33 21.62
N TYR A 168 -1.67 4.25 20.83
CA TYR A 168 -2.42 5.39 21.33
C TYR A 168 -3.95 5.18 21.25
N ASN A 169 -4.45 4.77 20.08
CA ASN A 169 -5.85 4.42 19.76
C ASN A 169 -6.95 5.36 20.31
N ARG A 170 -6.65 6.65 20.51
CA ARG A 170 -7.59 7.65 21.06
C ARG A 170 -7.90 8.83 20.13
N CYS A 171 -7.24 8.93 18.97
CA CYS A 171 -7.52 10.00 18.01
C CYS A 171 -8.99 9.98 17.57
N THR A 172 -9.67 11.11 17.57
CA THR A 172 -11.13 11.18 17.31
C THR A 172 -11.51 10.79 15.89
N PHE A 173 -10.57 10.96 14.95
CA PHE A 173 -10.77 10.73 13.52
C PHE A 173 -10.39 9.31 13.04
N CYS A 174 -9.61 8.56 13.82
CA CYS A 174 -9.03 7.29 13.36
C CYS A 174 -9.87 6.09 13.80
N THR A 175 -10.27 5.28 12.82
CA THR A 175 -11.10 4.08 12.98
C THR A 175 -10.36 2.77 12.70
N PHE A 176 -9.19 2.83 12.06
CA PHE A 176 -8.45 1.67 11.53
C PHE A 176 -8.11 0.56 12.54
N TYR A 177 -7.90 0.92 13.81
CA TYR A 177 -7.37 0.00 14.83
C TYR A 177 -8.30 -0.15 16.03
N ARG A 178 -9.56 0.27 15.90
CA ARG A 178 -10.54 0.28 17.00
C ARG A 178 -11.01 -1.14 17.39
N ASP A 179 -10.80 -2.10 16.51
CA ASP A 179 -11.24 -3.48 16.64
C ASP A 179 -10.21 -4.41 17.32
N ARG A 180 -9.01 -3.91 17.67
CA ARG A 180 -7.97 -4.70 18.35
C ARG A 180 -7.16 -3.91 19.38
N PRO A 181 -6.74 -4.52 20.50
CA PRO A 181 -5.81 -3.90 21.44
C PRO A 181 -4.39 -3.82 20.85
N PHE A 182 -3.58 -2.92 21.40
CA PHE A 182 -2.17 -2.86 21.04
C PHE A 182 -1.38 -4.00 21.65
N ARG A 183 -0.53 -4.66 20.86
CA ARG A 183 0.39 -5.70 21.32
C ARG A 183 1.67 -5.71 20.49
N ILE A 184 2.79 -6.03 21.14
CA ILE A 184 4.08 -6.35 20.50
C ILE A 184 4.25 -7.88 20.55
N LYS A 185 4.55 -8.52 19.41
CA LYS A 185 4.84 -9.97 19.37
C LYS A 185 6.18 -10.29 20.06
N SER A 186 6.36 -11.52 20.53
CA SER A 186 7.70 -12.01 20.83
C SER A 186 8.51 -12.19 19.53
N VAL A 187 9.83 -12.38 19.65
CA VAL A 187 10.70 -12.64 18.48
C VAL A 187 10.30 -13.97 17.82
N GLU A 188 9.95 -14.98 18.63
CA GLU A 188 9.54 -16.31 18.20
C GLU A 188 8.17 -16.27 17.50
N GLU A 189 7.20 -15.57 18.09
CA GLU A 189 5.88 -15.37 17.47
C GLU A 189 5.99 -14.65 16.12
N PHE A 190 6.86 -13.63 16.04
CA PHE A 190 7.09 -12.90 14.81
C PHE A 190 7.82 -13.74 13.75
N ALA A 191 8.82 -14.52 14.16
CA ALA A 191 9.52 -15.46 13.28
C ALA A 191 8.55 -16.50 12.69
N ALA A 192 7.67 -17.08 13.51
CA ALA A 192 6.63 -18.00 13.06
C ALA A 192 5.65 -17.31 12.09
N HIS A 193 5.26 -16.07 12.35
CA HIS A 193 4.44 -15.29 11.42
C HIS A 193 5.15 -15.07 10.08
N CYS A 194 6.46 -14.79 10.08
CA CYS A 194 7.23 -14.66 8.84
C CYS A 194 7.22 -15.96 8.01
N ASP A 195 7.36 -17.11 8.66
CA ASP A 195 7.28 -18.43 8.01
C ASP A 195 5.88 -18.68 7.43
N GLN A 196 4.82 -18.43 8.21
CA GLN A 196 3.43 -18.55 7.75
C GLN A 196 3.14 -17.67 6.52
N VAL A 197 3.60 -16.42 6.53
CA VAL A 197 3.40 -15.48 5.41
C VAL A 197 4.16 -15.93 4.16
N ARG A 198 5.41 -16.35 4.31
CA ARG A 198 6.22 -16.88 3.19
C ARG A 198 5.51 -18.08 2.56
N ASP A 199 5.06 -19.02 3.38
CA ASP A 199 4.45 -20.27 2.92
C ASP A 199 3.06 -20.03 2.31
N PHE A 200 2.29 -19.09 2.85
CA PHE A 200 1.01 -18.66 2.29
C PHE A 200 1.15 -18.03 0.90
N LEU A 201 2.08 -17.09 0.75
CA LEU A 201 2.29 -16.40 -0.53
C LEU A 201 2.85 -17.36 -1.60
N GLY A 202 3.76 -18.27 -1.20
CA GLY A 202 4.39 -19.23 -2.12
C GLY A 202 5.06 -18.50 -3.30
N ALA A 203 4.87 -19.01 -4.52
CA ALA A 203 5.39 -18.38 -5.73
C ALA A 203 4.82 -16.96 -6.00
N GLY A 204 3.66 -16.64 -5.42
CA GLY A 204 3.05 -15.30 -5.45
C GLY A 204 3.88 -14.24 -4.75
N ILE A 205 4.84 -14.62 -3.89
CA ILE A 205 5.72 -13.68 -3.18
C ILE A 205 6.50 -12.76 -4.14
N SER A 206 6.76 -13.22 -5.37
CA SER A 206 7.54 -12.49 -6.37
C SER A 206 6.91 -11.19 -6.87
N VAL A 207 5.60 -10.97 -6.64
CA VAL A 207 4.94 -9.69 -6.92
C VAL A 207 5.27 -8.63 -5.86
N ARG A 208 5.71 -9.06 -4.67
CA ARG A 208 5.99 -8.16 -3.56
C ARG A 208 7.29 -7.39 -3.81
N ARG A 209 7.27 -6.11 -3.46
CA ARG A 209 8.37 -5.15 -3.76
C ARG A 209 9.23 -4.82 -2.56
N SER A 210 8.66 -4.87 -1.38
CA SER A 210 9.27 -4.41 -0.13
C SER A 210 8.63 -5.18 1.03
N ILE A 211 9.10 -4.93 2.25
CA ILE A 211 8.46 -5.41 3.48
C ILE A 211 7.87 -4.23 4.22
N PHE A 212 6.63 -4.36 4.68
CA PHE A 212 6.03 -3.42 5.61
C PHE A 212 5.85 -4.07 6.98
N LEU A 213 6.57 -3.56 7.97
CA LEU A 213 6.45 -3.96 9.35
C LEU A 213 5.23 -3.28 9.96
N ALA A 214 4.13 -4.04 10.01
CA ALA A 214 2.84 -3.64 10.56
C ALA A 214 2.81 -3.86 12.10
N ASP A 215 1.89 -3.24 12.83
CA ASP A 215 0.71 -2.47 12.39
C ASP A 215 0.95 -0.95 12.48
N ALA A 216 0.14 -0.21 13.25
CA ALA A 216 0.11 1.26 13.26
C ALA A 216 1.40 1.94 13.76
N ASN A 217 2.30 1.22 14.44
CA ASN A 217 3.46 1.80 15.12
C ASN A 217 4.54 0.74 15.43
N ALA A 218 4.94 -0.06 14.44
CA ALA A 218 5.80 -1.22 14.70
C ALA A 218 7.14 -0.89 15.35
N VAL A 219 7.70 0.29 15.07
CA VAL A 219 9.01 0.71 15.58
C VAL A 219 8.97 1.12 17.06
N ILE A 220 7.79 1.23 17.70
CA ILE A 220 7.70 1.37 19.16
C ILE A 220 8.36 0.20 19.91
N ALA A 221 8.51 -0.96 19.26
CA ALA A 221 9.15 -2.12 19.85
C ALA A 221 10.54 -1.76 20.41
N PRO A 222 10.87 -2.18 21.65
CA PRO A 222 12.20 -2.00 22.22
C PRO A 222 13.28 -2.60 21.33
N GLN A 223 14.48 -1.98 21.26
CA GLN A 223 15.57 -2.46 20.39
C GLN A 223 15.93 -3.93 20.61
N ARG A 224 15.88 -4.40 21.87
CA ARG A 224 16.13 -5.81 22.23
C ARG A 224 15.17 -6.81 21.57
N LEU A 225 14.00 -6.36 21.09
CA LEU A 225 13.06 -7.17 20.32
C LEU A 225 13.14 -6.84 18.83
N LEU A 226 13.20 -5.55 18.49
CA LEU A 226 13.13 -5.08 17.11
C LEU A 226 14.34 -5.55 16.28
N LEU A 227 15.56 -5.54 16.82
CA LEU A 227 16.74 -5.99 16.07
C LEU A 227 16.65 -7.50 15.74
N PRO A 228 16.39 -8.42 16.70
CA PRO A 228 16.17 -9.83 16.38
C PRO A 228 15.00 -10.08 15.42
N MET A 229 13.93 -9.28 15.47
CA MET A 229 12.83 -9.38 14.50
C MET A 229 13.32 -9.05 13.08
N LEU A 230 14.09 -7.98 12.90
CA LEU A 230 14.67 -7.66 11.60
C LEU A 230 15.69 -8.71 11.15
N ASP A 231 16.45 -9.30 12.07
CA ASP A 231 17.35 -10.41 11.75
C ASP A 231 16.56 -11.65 11.28
N ALA A 232 15.41 -11.94 11.92
CA ALA A 232 14.50 -13.01 11.50
C ALA A 232 13.90 -12.77 10.10
N VAL A 233 13.65 -11.51 9.74
CA VAL A 233 13.23 -11.11 8.39
C VAL A 233 14.34 -11.37 7.38
N ASN A 234 15.54 -10.86 7.64
CA ASN A 234 16.69 -11.02 6.74
C ASN A 234 17.09 -12.49 6.56
N ALA A 235 16.84 -13.35 7.54
CA ALA A 235 17.05 -14.79 7.42
C ALA A 235 16.04 -15.52 6.51
N ARG A 236 14.88 -14.92 6.23
CA ARG A 236 13.77 -15.56 5.51
C ARG A 236 13.48 -14.96 4.14
N PHE A 237 13.87 -13.71 3.94
CA PHE A 237 13.54 -12.95 2.75
C PHE A 237 14.78 -12.27 2.17
N PRO A 238 14.92 -12.20 0.84
CA PRO A 238 16.04 -11.54 0.18
C PRO A 238 15.86 -10.01 0.23
N VAL A 239 16.11 -9.39 1.38
CA VAL A 239 16.02 -7.93 1.55
C VAL A 239 17.32 -7.27 1.09
N ARG A 240 17.21 -6.25 0.24
CA ARG A 240 18.36 -5.52 -0.29
C ARG A 240 19.03 -4.66 0.80
N PRO A 241 20.32 -4.89 1.10
CA PRO A 241 21.08 -4.08 2.05
C PRO A 241 21.13 -2.60 1.69
N ALA A 242 21.20 -1.73 2.71
CA ALA A 242 21.31 -0.29 2.55
C ALA A 242 22.48 0.09 1.62
N GLY A 243 22.19 0.88 0.58
CA GLY A 243 23.20 1.34 -0.41
C GLY A 243 23.68 0.30 -1.43
N ALA A 244 23.25 -0.96 -1.35
CA ALA A 244 23.61 -1.97 -2.35
C ALA A 244 22.98 -1.66 -3.72
N PRO A 245 23.68 -1.91 -4.84
CA PRO A 245 23.10 -1.79 -6.17
C PRO A 245 21.98 -2.82 -6.36
N ARG A 246 21.05 -2.53 -7.27
CA ARG A 246 19.97 -3.47 -7.60
C ARG A 246 20.56 -4.75 -8.22
N GLY A 247 20.20 -5.90 -7.65
CA GLY A 247 20.61 -7.20 -8.18
C GLY A 247 19.93 -7.56 -9.52
N THR A 248 20.33 -8.70 -10.09
CA THR A 248 19.72 -9.26 -11.31
C THR A 248 18.50 -10.15 -11.03
N GLY A 249 18.30 -10.55 -9.78
CA GLY A 249 17.20 -11.41 -9.33
C GLY A 249 16.04 -10.66 -8.65
N TRP A 250 15.05 -11.41 -8.18
CA TRP A 250 14.00 -10.88 -7.31
C TRP A 250 14.56 -10.66 -5.90
N GLU A 251 14.41 -9.45 -5.41
CA GLU A 251 14.80 -9.01 -4.07
C GLU A 251 13.78 -7.96 -3.58
N LEU A 252 13.64 -7.85 -2.26
CA LEU A 252 12.80 -6.84 -1.62
C LEU A 252 13.60 -5.56 -1.40
N GLU A 253 13.04 -4.42 -1.81
CA GLU A 253 13.73 -3.14 -1.90
C GLU A 253 14.22 -2.59 -0.54
N GLY A 254 13.58 -3.03 0.54
CA GLY A 254 13.84 -2.63 1.91
C GLY A 254 12.69 -2.95 2.85
N ILE A 255 12.86 -2.57 4.11
CA ILE A 255 11.86 -2.67 5.18
C ILE A 255 11.33 -1.27 5.50
N TYR A 256 10.03 -1.19 5.73
CA TYR A 256 9.25 0.03 5.86
C TYR A 256 8.32 -0.09 7.06
N ALA A 257 8.02 0.99 7.76
CA ALA A 257 7.13 0.92 8.93
C ALA A 257 6.50 2.27 9.29
N PHE A 258 5.37 2.24 9.98
CA PHE A 258 4.87 3.41 10.70
C PHE A 258 5.60 3.60 12.03
N ILE A 259 5.76 4.86 12.44
CA ILE A 259 6.17 5.25 13.78
C ILE A 259 5.44 6.52 14.22
N SER A 260 5.04 6.59 15.49
CA SER A 260 4.53 7.83 16.08
C SER A 260 5.70 8.78 16.44
N ALA A 261 5.53 10.09 16.27
CA ALA A 261 6.57 11.05 16.67
C ALA A 261 6.94 10.96 18.16
N PRO A 262 5.98 10.87 19.11
CA PRO A 262 6.33 10.68 20.52
C PRO A 262 7.15 9.41 20.80
N ASP A 263 6.91 8.32 20.06
CA ASP A 263 7.66 7.08 20.24
C ASP A 263 9.02 7.12 19.53
N ALA A 264 9.15 7.86 18.44
CA ALA A 264 10.42 8.14 17.77
C ALA A 264 11.39 8.88 18.70
N LEU A 265 10.90 9.89 19.44
CA LEU A 265 11.69 10.67 20.41
C LEU A 265 12.20 9.86 21.61
N ARG A 266 11.69 8.64 21.81
CA ARG A 266 12.17 7.72 22.85
C ARG A 266 13.35 6.86 22.38
N LYS A 267 13.75 6.98 21.11
CA LYS A 267 14.89 6.29 20.51
C LYS A 267 16.00 7.27 20.19
N ARG A 268 17.22 6.76 20.17
CA ARG A 268 18.41 7.55 19.84
C ARG A 268 18.75 7.44 18.35
N VAL A 269 19.60 8.33 17.87
CA VAL A 269 20.13 8.29 16.50
C VAL A 269 20.76 6.93 16.18
N GLU A 270 21.52 6.35 17.11
CA GLU A 270 22.17 5.04 16.92
C GLU A 270 21.15 3.90 16.81
N ASP A 271 19.99 4.05 17.45
CA ASP A 271 18.94 3.04 17.39
C ASP A 271 18.38 2.97 15.96
N PHE A 272 18.16 4.12 15.31
CA PHE A 272 17.73 4.19 13.90
C PHE A 272 18.83 3.73 12.94
N ALA A 273 20.08 4.10 13.18
CA ALA A 273 21.22 3.62 12.39
C ALA A 273 21.29 2.07 12.39
N ALA A 274 21.09 1.44 13.55
CA ALA A 274 21.05 -0.02 13.67
C ALA A 274 19.87 -0.67 12.91
N LEU A 275 18.73 0.01 12.75
CA LEU A 275 17.63 -0.45 11.89
C LEU A 275 18.01 -0.34 10.42
N ARG A 276 18.69 0.75 10.04
CA ARG A 276 19.16 1.01 8.67
C ARG A 276 20.08 -0.10 8.17
N GLU A 277 21.03 -0.49 9.02
CA GLU A 277 21.98 -1.58 8.75
C GLU A 277 21.27 -2.91 8.46
N ARG A 278 20.09 -3.12 9.04
CA ARG A 278 19.24 -4.31 8.85
C ARG A 278 18.20 -4.16 7.73
N GLY A 279 18.34 -3.14 6.90
CA GLY A 279 17.52 -2.94 5.71
C GLY A 279 16.26 -2.10 5.91
N MET A 280 16.04 -1.51 7.10
CA MET A 280 15.01 -0.47 7.26
C MET A 280 15.38 0.75 6.40
N ARG A 281 14.47 1.17 5.51
CA ARG A 281 14.71 2.26 4.56
C ARG A 281 13.94 3.50 4.95
N ARG A 282 12.63 3.36 5.13
CA ARG A 282 11.75 4.51 5.34
C ARG A 282 10.79 4.28 6.49
N LEU A 283 10.66 5.32 7.32
CA LEU A 283 9.66 5.41 8.37
C LEU A 283 8.59 6.42 7.98
N TYR A 284 7.33 6.06 8.21
CA TYR A 284 6.20 6.93 7.95
C TYR A 284 5.68 7.51 9.26
N VAL A 285 5.56 8.83 9.30
CA VAL A 285 5.12 9.58 10.48
C VAL A 285 3.86 10.39 10.14
N GLY A 286 2.83 10.21 10.97
CA GLY A 286 1.61 11.01 10.88
C GLY A 286 1.81 12.38 11.52
N LEU A 287 2.01 13.40 10.69
CA LEU A 287 1.92 14.80 11.09
C LEU A 287 0.45 15.16 11.35
N GLU A 288 -0.48 14.66 10.54
CA GLU A 288 -1.92 15.00 10.52
C GLU A 288 -2.22 16.46 10.18
N THR A 289 -1.64 17.38 10.95
CA THR A 289 -1.69 18.83 10.80
C THR A 289 -0.46 19.46 11.47
N GLY A 290 0.05 20.55 10.91
CA GLY A 290 1.02 21.42 11.58
C GLY A 290 0.39 22.42 12.55
N HIS A 291 -0.93 22.53 12.59
CA HIS A 291 -1.65 23.47 13.47
C HIS A 291 -2.00 22.80 14.81
N ASP A 292 -1.28 23.16 15.88
CA ASP A 292 -1.43 22.54 17.20
C ASP A 292 -2.86 22.62 17.79
N PRO A 293 -3.63 23.72 17.66
CA PRO A 293 -5.03 23.74 18.08
C PRO A 293 -5.92 22.71 17.37
N LEU A 294 -5.74 22.51 16.06
CA LEU A 294 -6.44 21.46 15.33
C LEU A 294 -5.95 20.07 15.79
N ARG A 295 -4.64 19.90 16.00
CA ARG A 295 -4.08 18.64 16.52
C ARG A 295 -4.71 18.25 17.87
N ALA A 296 -4.91 19.21 18.75
CA ALA A 296 -5.59 19.03 20.03
C ALA A 296 -7.07 18.67 19.85
N PHE A 297 -7.79 19.33 18.93
CA PHE A 297 -9.16 19.00 18.56
C PHE A 297 -9.31 17.55 18.05
N LEU A 298 -8.29 17.03 17.36
CA LEU A 298 -8.22 15.65 16.88
C LEU A 298 -7.88 14.61 17.96
N ALA A 299 -7.63 15.06 19.20
CA ALA A 299 -7.03 14.26 20.26
C ALA A 299 -5.76 13.52 19.78
N LYS A 300 -4.91 14.17 18.98
CA LYS A 300 -3.61 13.60 18.57
C LYS A 300 -2.54 14.06 19.56
N PRO A 301 -1.73 13.15 20.12
CA PRO A 301 -0.73 13.52 21.13
C PRO A 301 0.47 14.24 20.51
N GLY A 302 1.15 15.04 21.34
CA GLY A 302 2.33 15.82 20.99
C GLY A 302 2.02 17.07 20.16
N ARG A 303 3.06 17.80 19.77
CA ARG A 303 2.99 19.05 18.98
C ARG A 303 3.67 18.92 17.62
N ALA A 304 3.39 19.84 16.71
CA ALA A 304 4.05 19.89 15.39
C ALA A 304 5.59 19.97 15.51
N ALA A 305 6.10 20.76 16.46
CA ALA A 305 7.54 20.86 16.73
C ALA A 305 8.18 19.52 17.14
N GLU A 306 7.47 18.69 17.91
CA GLU A 306 7.95 17.36 18.30
C GLU A 306 7.99 16.40 17.10
N VAL A 307 7.12 16.60 16.11
CA VAL A 307 7.20 15.86 14.83
C VAL A 307 8.46 16.27 14.06
N VAL A 308 8.80 17.56 14.03
CA VAL A 308 10.05 18.04 13.40
C VAL A 308 11.28 17.44 14.08
N GLU A 309 11.32 17.47 15.42
CA GLU A 309 12.40 16.87 16.21
C GLU A 309 12.54 15.36 15.94
N ALA A 310 11.43 14.62 15.95
CA ALA A 310 11.43 13.20 15.62
C ALA A 310 11.98 12.92 14.21
N VAL A 311 11.59 13.74 13.23
CA VAL A 311 12.09 13.63 11.86
C VAL A 311 13.58 13.91 11.80
N MET A 312 14.08 14.95 12.48
CA MET A 312 15.52 15.23 12.58
C MET A 312 16.29 14.02 13.12
N THR A 313 15.86 13.45 14.26
CA THR A 313 16.54 12.29 14.87
C THR A 313 16.55 11.08 13.94
N MET A 314 15.43 10.77 13.28
CA MET A 314 15.37 9.64 12.33
C MET A 314 16.26 9.88 11.10
N LYS A 315 16.33 11.11 10.59
CA LYS A 315 17.16 11.51 9.45
C LYS A 315 18.65 11.44 9.79
N GLU A 316 19.05 11.87 10.99
CA GLU A 316 20.41 11.70 11.51
C GLU A 316 20.79 10.22 11.60
N GLY A 317 19.83 9.35 11.94
CA GLY A 317 20.00 7.88 11.89
C GLY A 317 20.02 7.28 10.48
N GLY A 318 19.94 8.13 9.44
CA GLY A 318 20.03 7.75 8.03
C GLY A 318 18.75 7.17 7.42
N MET A 319 17.59 7.36 8.07
CA MET A 319 16.29 6.96 7.52
C MET A 319 15.84 7.89 6.40
N GLU A 320 15.09 7.35 5.44
CA GLU A 320 14.13 8.12 4.65
C GLU A 320 12.83 8.29 5.45
N ILE A 321 12.07 9.34 5.16
CA ILE A 321 10.86 9.72 5.89
C ILE A 321 9.70 9.92 4.92
N GLY A 322 8.56 9.32 5.25
CA GLY A 322 7.27 9.67 4.67
C GLY A 322 6.43 10.45 5.68
N VAL A 323 6.20 11.73 5.43
CA VAL A 323 5.35 12.58 6.28
C VAL A 323 3.93 12.55 5.73
N ILE A 324 2.94 12.26 6.58
CA ILE A 324 1.53 12.19 6.18
C ILE A 324 0.75 13.28 6.92
N PHE A 325 -0.02 14.08 6.19
CA PHE A 325 -0.98 15.02 6.78
C PHE A 325 -2.34 14.91 6.08
N MET A 326 -3.39 15.35 6.77
CA MET A 326 -4.77 15.17 6.33
C MET A 326 -5.34 16.44 5.70
N LEU A 327 -5.80 16.36 4.46
CA LEU A 327 -6.47 17.47 3.79
C LEU A 327 -7.94 17.57 4.25
N GLY A 328 -8.40 18.81 4.45
CA GLY A 328 -9.79 19.13 4.78
C GLY A 328 -10.23 18.77 6.20
N ILE A 329 -9.38 18.15 7.01
CA ILE A 329 -9.68 17.90 8.41
C ILE A 329 -9.73 19.23 9.19
N GLY A 330 -10.68 19.34 10.11
CA GLY A 330 -11.00 20.60 10.80
C GLY A 330 -11.94 21.53 10.02
N GLY A 331 -12.33 21.18 8.78
CA GLY A 331 -13.30 21.95 8.01
C GLY A 331 -12.90 23.42 7.78
N GLU A 332 -13.89 24.27 7.52
CA GLU A 332 -13.65 25.69 7.22
C GLU A 332 -13.00 26.45 8.38
N ALA A 333 -13.27 26.08 9.63
CA ALA A 333 -12.77 26.78 10.82
C ALA A 333 -11.24 26.75 10.94
N TYR A 334 -10.61 25.62 10.58
CA TYR A 334 -9.16 25.44 10.69
C TYR A 334 -8.42 25.56 9.35
N ARG A 335 -9.15 25.71 8.24
CA ARG A 335 -8.62 25.59 6.87
C ARG A 335 -7.39 26.47 6.59
N ALA A 336 -7.45 27.76 6.95
CA ALA A 336 -6.36 28.70 6.69
C ALA A 336 -5.11 28.39 7.51
N ALA A 337 -5.27 28.24 8.83
CA ALA A 337 -4.16 27.96 9.75
C ALA A 337 -3.54 26.58 9.49
N HIS A 338 -4.36 25.58 9.14
CA HIS A 338 -3.86 24.26 8.75
C HIS A 338 -2.92 24.32 7.55
N LEU A 339 -3.26 25.09 6.51
CA LEU A 339 -2.38 25.29 5.36
C LEU A 339 -1.07 25.97 5.75
N GLU A 340 -1.15 27.12 6.42
CA GLU A 340 0.02 27.92 6.79
C GLU A 340 0.98 27.13 7.68
N ASP A 341 0.48 26.59 8.78
CA ASP A 341 1.31 25.95 9.80
C ASP A 341 1.86 24.60 9.32
N THR A 342 1.08 23.83 8.55
CA THR A 342 1.58 22.56 7.98
C THR A 342 2.68 22.82 6.97
N VAL A 343 2.53 23.82 6.09
CA VAL A 343 3.58 24.18 5.12
C VAL A 343 4.84 24.67 5.84
N ALA A 344 4.69 25.53 6.86
CA ALA A 344 5.80 26.00 7.67
C ALA A 344 6.50 24.85 8.42
N THR A 345 5.75 23.91 8.97
CA THR A 345 6.27 22.74 9.69
C THR A 345 7.05 21.80 8.77
N ILE A 346 6.50 21.47 7.60
CA ILE A 346 7.18 20.59 6.62
C ILE A 346 8.50 21.21 6.16
N ARG A 347 8.54 22.52 5.91
CA ARG A 347 9.75 23.22 5.46
C ARG A 347 10.88 23.23 6.50
N GLN A 348 10.60 22.99 7.77
CA GLN A 348 11.60 22.88 8.83
C GLN A 348 12.26 21.50 8.89
N MET A 349 11.65 20.49 8.25
CA MET A 349 12.17 19.13 8.24
C MET A 349 13.29 18.99 7.19
N PRO A 350 14.39 18.26 7.47
CA PRO A 350 15.50 18.07 6.54
C PRO A 350 15.18 16.97 5.52
N LEU A 351 14.07 17.10 4.80
CA LEU A 351 13.64 16.13 3.80
C LEU A 351 14.40 16.35 2.48
N GLY A 352 14.66 15.27 1.75
CA GLY A 352 15.37 15.24 0.48
C GLY A 352 14.81 14.22 -0.52
N SER A 353 15.63 13.79 -1.48
CA SER A 353 15.19 12.99 -2.64
C SER A 353 14.65 11.59 -2.34
N GLY A 354 15.00 11.02 -1.19
CA GLY A 354 14.45 9.74 -0.71
C GLY A 354 13.12 9.89 0.05
N ASP A 355 12.67 11.11 0.33
CA ASP A 355 11.57 11.40 1.24
C ASP A 355 10.26 11.71 0.51
N LEU A 356 9.16 11.52 1.23
CA LEU A 356 7.80 11.64 0.70
C LEU A 356 6.97 12.57 1.59
N VAL A 357 6.15 13.40 0.95
CA VAL A 357 5.09 14.14 1.61
C VAL A 357 3.76 13.68 1.04
N TYR A 358 2.95 13.06 1.89
CA TYR A 358 1.64 12.53 1.55
C TYR A 358 0.52 13.47 1.97
N LEU A 359 -0.27 13.85 0.99
CA LEU A 359 -1.52 14.58 1.14
C LEU A 359 -2.65 13.55 1.22
N SER A 360 -3.19 13.32 2.42
CA SER A 360 -4.27 12.36 2.64
C SER A 360 -5.62 13.06 2.72
N PRO A 361 -6.49 13.02 1.69
CA PRO A 361 -7.85 13.51 1.82
C PRO A 361 -8.55 12.87 3.02
N PHE A 362 -9.04 13.66 3.96
CA PHE A 362 -9.79 13.14 5.09
C PHE A 362 -11.13 12.60 4.59
N VAL A 363 -11.47 11.41 5.05
CA VAL A 363 -12.75 10.75 4.78
C VAL A 363 -13.36 10.48 6.14
N ALA A 364 -14.48 11.12 6.43
CA ALA A 364 -15.20 10.89 7.68
C ALA A 364 -15.92 9.55 7.61
N ASP A 365 -15.70 8.70 8.60
CA ASP A 365 -16.60 7.60 8.89
C ASP A 365 -17.77 8.15 9.70
N GLU A 366 -19.01 7.77 9.33
CA GLU A 366 -20.22 8.22 10.02
C GLU A 366 -21.02 7.05 10.60
N PRO A 367 -21.43 7.13 11.89
CA PRO A 367 -21.08 8.15 12.89
C PRO A 367 -19.66 7.94 13.48
N SER A 368 -18.97 9.03 13.85
CA SER A 368 -17.68 8.97 14.56
C SER A 368 -17.49 10.12 15.57
N PRO A 369 -16.61 9.96 16.59
CA PRO A 369 -16.35 11.00 17.59
C PRO A 369 -15.88 12.33 16.99
N TYR A 370 -15.15 12.28 15.88
CA TYR A 370 -14.75 13.48 15.14
C TYR A 370 -15.95 14.25 14.57
N VAL A 371 -16.89 13.54 13.93
CA VAL A 371 -18.09 14.17 13.32
C VAL A 371 -18.99 14.77 14.39
N GLU A 372 -19.13 14.11 15.53
CA GLU A 372 -19.85 14.65 16.69
C GLU A 372 -19.19 15.91 17.24
N ALA A 373 -17.87 15.93 17.39
CA ALA A 373 -17.13 17.10 17.85
C ALA A 373 -17.25 18.29 16.86
N MET A 374 -17.17 18.03 15.56
CA MET A 374 -17.37 19.05 14.52
C MET A 374 -18.77 19.66 14.61
N ARG A 375 -19.80 18.82 14.76
CA ARG A 375 -21.20 19.28 14.91
C ARG A 375 -21.39 20.10 16.18
N ALA A 376 -20.85 19.63 17.31
CA ALA A 376 -20.94 20.33 18.60
C ALA A 376 -20.24 21.70 18.56
N ALA A 377 -19.14 21.81 17.81
CA ALA A 377 -18.41 23.06 17.61
C ALA A 377 -18.98 23.95 16.48
N GLY A 378 -20.03 23.51 15.78
CA GLY A 378 -20.61 24.25 14.66
C GLY A 378 -19.67 24.38 13.45
N ILE A 379 -18.72 23.46 13.27
CA ILE A 379 -17.72 23.54 12.21
C ILE A 379 -18.26 22.88 10.94
N VAL A 380 -18.22 23.62 9.83
CA VAL A 380 -18.66 23.15 8.51
C VAL A 380 -17.54 22.32 7.85
N PRO A 381 -17.78 21.04 7.48
CA PRO A 381 -16.80 20.23 6.76
C PRO A 381 -16.62 20.72 5.32
N LEU A 382 -15.46 20.44 4.72
CA LEU A 382 -15.25 20.71 3.29
C LEU A 382 -15.98 19.68 2.44
N ASP A 383 -16.68 20.14 1.40
CA ASP A 383 -17.22 19.24 0.37
C ASP A 383 -16.11 18.74 -0.58
N ALA A 384 -16.49 17.85 -1.52
CA ALA A 384 -15.54 17.26 -2.46
C ALA A 384 -14.84 18.29 -3.35
N ALA A 385 -15.55 19.32 -3.82
CA ALA A 385 -14.98 20.36 -4.68
C ALA A 385 -14.02 21.26 -3.89
N ALA A 386 -14.40 21.65 -2.68
CA ALA A 386 -13.55 22.40 -1.77
C ALA A 386 -12.28 21.63 -1.39
N LEU A 387 -12.38 20.30 -1.19
CA LEU A 387 -11.25 19.43 -0.91
C LEU A 387 -10.29 19.30 -2.09
N GLU A 388 -10.80 19.27 -3.33
CA GLU A 388 -9.95 19.31 -4.53
C GLU A 388 -9.19 20.63 -4.66
N VAL A 389 -9.87 21.76 -4.41
CA VAL A 389 -9.21 23.07 -4.34
C VAL A 389 -8.15 23.07 -3.23
N GLU A 390 -8.45 22.48 -2.08
CA GLU A 390 -7.51 22.38 -0.96
C GLU A 390 -6.26 21.58 -1.31
N GLU A 391 -6.43 20.44 -1.99
CA GLU A 391 -5.31 19.64 -2.49
C GLU A 391 -4.38 20.48 -3.40
N GLN A 392 -4.95 21.30 -4.29
CA GLN A 392 -4.14 22.16 -5.16
C GLN A 392 -3.44 23.27 -4.38
N ARG A 393 -4.09 23.88 -3.38
CA ARG A 393 -3.47 24.92 -2.53
C ARG A 393 -2.23 24.37 -1.83
N PHE A 394 -2.31 23.20 -1.21
CA PHE A 394 -1.16 22.57 -0.56
C PHE A 394 -0.06 22.20 -1.55
N LYS A 395 -0.40 21.64 -2.72
CA LYS A 395 0.60 21.32 -3.76
C LYS A 395 1.33 22.57 -4.24
N GLN A 396 0.62 23.65 -4.53
CA GLN A 396 1.22 24.91 -4.97
C GLN A 396 2.13 25.51 -3.90
N ALA A 397 1.71 25.50 -2.63
CA ALA A 397 2.50 26.02 -1.53
C ALA A 397 3.80 25.22 -1.28
N LEU A 398 3.77 23.89 -1.44
CA LEU A 398 4.93 23.03 -1.20
C LEU A 398 5.82 22.84 -2.44
N ALA A 399 5.30 23.01 -3.66
CA ALA A 399 6.02 22.67 -4.90
C ALA A 399 7.39 23.35 -5.07
N PRO A 400 7.57 24.66 -4.82
CA PRO A 400 8.89 25.29 -4.96
C PRO A 400 9.92 24.68 -4.01
N TRP A 401 9.53 24.47 -2.74
CA TRP A 401 10.39 23.87 -1.74
C TRP A 401 10.70 22.40 -2.09
N ALA A 402 9.69 21.62 -2.45
CA ALA A 402 9.85 20.22 -2.77
C ALA A 402 10.75 20.02 -4.00
N SER A 403 10.60 20.86 -5.04
CA SER A 403 11.47 20.83 -6.21
C SER A 403 12.92 21.16 -5.85
N ALA A 404 13.16 22.14 -4.97
CA ALA A 404 14.51 22.53 -4.57
C ALA A 404 15.23 21.44 -3.75
N HIS A 405 14.49 20.60 -3.02
CA HIS A 405 15.02 19.55 -2.15
C HIS A 405 14.91 18.14 -2.77
N GLY A 406 14.27 18.00 -3.93
CA GLY A 406 14.00 16.71 -4.57
C GLY A 406 12.91 15.88 -3.87
N VAL A 407 12.15 16.46 -2.95
CA VAL A 407 11.11 15.76 -2.18
C VAL A 407 9.91 15.48 -3.07
N ARG A 408 9.36 14.26 -2.99
CA ARG A 408 8.17 13.90 -3.78
C ARG A 408 6.89 14.14 -2.98
N ILE A 409 6.00 14.94 -3.56
CA ILE A 409 4.65 15.17 -3.04
C ILE A 409 3.68 14.21 -3.75
N SER A 410 2.88 13.46 -3.00
CA SER A 410 1.91 12.52 -3.58
C SER A 410 0.61 12.49 -2.81
N LYS A 411 -0.47 12.08 -3.49
CA LYS A 411 -1.78 11.85 -2.88
C LYS A 411 -1.79 10.50 -2.17
N TYR A 412 -2.40 10.47 -0.99
CA TYR A 412 -2.64 9.28 -0.20
C TYR A 412 -4.14 9.13 0.07
N ASP A 413 -4.87 8.60 -0.91
CA ASP A 413 -6.29 8.35 -0.73
C ASP A 413 -6.50 6.97 -0.10
N VAL A 414 -6.82 6.96 1.19
CA VAL A 414 -7.00 5.74 1.99
C VAL A 414 -8.06 4.79 1.43
N ARG A 415 -9.01 5.29 0.65
CA ARG A 415 -10.05 4.48 0.00
C ARG A 415 -9.54 3.69 -1.20
N GLU A 416 -8.30 3.92 -1.64
CA GLU A 416 -7.67 3.12 -2.70
C GLU A 416 -6.92 1.89 -2.17
N PHE A 417 -6.76 1.79 -0.84
CA PHE A 417 -6.03 0.69 -0.24
C PHE A 417 -6.85 -0.60 -0.21
N ILE A 418 -6.18 -1.66 -0.66
CA ILE A 418 -6.63 -3.04 -0.62
C ILE A 418 -5.37 -3.90 -0.58
N TYR A 419 -5.35 -4.95 0.26
CA TYR A 419 -4.15 -5.76 0.50
C TYR A 419 -4.22 -7.18 -0.04
#